data_AF-A0A7J7DRE4-F1
#
_entry.id   AF-A0A7J7DRE4-F1
#
_cell.length_a   1.000
_cell.length_b   1.000
_cell.length_c   1.000
_cell.angle_alpha   90.00
_cell.angle_beta   90.00
_cell.angle_gamma   90.00
#
_symmetry.space_group_name_H-M   'P 1'
#
loop_
_entity.id
_entity.type
_entity.pdbx_description
1 polymer ?
#
loop_
_entity_poly.entity_id
_entity_poly.type
_entity_poly.pdbx_seq_one_letter_code
_entity_poly.pdbx_strand_id
1 'polypeptide(L)'
;MLETVLRQGVLGEDDTEEESPKNLKLPSRQPSIVCENCLYSKEKDRRARAFHIMDPKGVLEMLLIFVEDRGDDVLLHPSLDSAMESNERIIPFLGNWKGHSITKRSGVYGATVDEADTVALLEMDDRGHLIQDINSTSSGRDVTTNVHWTGTLSDNLVTFDGGYQMTLLPGGMYVGCPCDIAKNVAESKSFHLEFCWLDSPGKRQRLIRTYDVDGLAVSSTYFSEVKL
;
A
#
# COMPACT_ATOMS: atom_id res chain seq x y z
N MET A 1 -15.07 -8.73 -10.85
CA MET A 1 -13.83 -8.36 -11.55
C MET A 1 -12.65 -9.16 -11.01
N LEU A 2 -12.16 -8.88 -9.79
CA LEU A 2 -10.98 -9.57 -9.22
C LEU A 2 -11.17 -11.09 -9.05
N GLU A 3 -12.34 -11.52 -8.60
CA GLU A 3 -12.70 -12.95 -8.53
C GLU A 3 -12.60 -13.63 -9.92
N THR A 4 -13.19 -13.00 -10.94
CA THR A 4 -13.19 -13.52 -12.32
C THR A 4 -11.77 -13.64 -12.86
N VAL A 5 -10.89 -12.68 -12.58
CA VAL A 5 -9.47 -12.72 -12.99
C VAL A 5 -8.78 -13.94 -12.38
N LEU A 6 -9.02 -14.24 -11.10
CA LEU A 6 -8.44 -15.40 -10.42
C LEU A 6 -9.01 -16.72 -10.96
N ARG A 7 -10.32 -16.81 -11.13
CA ARG A 7 -10.97 -18.01 -11.69
C ARG A 7 -10.46 -18.32 -13.10
N GLN A 8 -10.53 -17.35 -14.01
CA GLN A 8 -10.12 -17.56 -15.40
C GLN A 8 -8.61 -17.75 -15.53
N GLY A 9 -7.80 -17.07 -14.71
CA GLY A 9 -6.35 -17.18 -14.74
C GLY A 9 -5.79 -18.46 -14.11
N VAL A 10 -6.52 -19.11 -13.19
CA VAL A 10 -6.05 -20.31 -12.47
C VAL A 10 -6.80 -21.58 -12.89
N LEU A 11 -8.13 -21.51 -13.04
CA LEU A 11 -8.98 -22.66 -13.40
C LEU A 11 -9.23 -22.73 -14.91
N GLY A 12 -9.32 -21.58 -15.59
CA GLY A 12 -9.53 -21.53 -17.04
C GLY A 12 -10.82 -22.24 -17.47
N GLU A 13 -10.71 -23.16 -18.43
CA GLU A 13 -11.83 -23.94 -18.95
C GLU A 13 -12.34 -25.01 -17.96
N ASP A 14 -11.55 -25.35 -16.94
CA ASP A 14 -11.89 -26.35 -15.90
C ASP A 14 -12.66 -25.73 -14.72
N ASP A 15 -13.07 -24.46 -14.80
CA ASP A 15 -13.87 -23.83 -13.75
C ASP A 15 -15.25 -24.49 -13.66
N THR A 16 -15.49 -25.21 -12.56
CA THR A 16 -16.76 -25.87 -12.26
C THR A 16 -17.81 -24.91 -11.70
N GLU A 17 -17.52 -23.61 -11.65
CA GLU A 17 -18.34 -22.55 -11.04
C GLU A 17 -18.64 -22.80 -9.55
N GLU A 18 -17.88 -23.68 -8.90
CA GLU A 18 -17.99 -23.95 -7.48
C GLU A 18 -17.76 -22.67 -6.68
N GLU A 19 -18.51 -22.49 -5.58
CA GLU A 19 -18.41 -21.31 -4.73
C GLU A 19 -17.02 -21.16 -4.09
N SER A 20 -16.38 -22.29 -3.74
CA SER A 20 -15.08 -22.34 -3.09
C SER A 20 -14.22 -23.48 -3.67
N PRO A 21 -13.67 -23.29 -4.87
CA PRO A 21 -12.84 -24.31 -5.52
C PRO A 21 -11.66 -24.67 -4.63
N LYS A 22 -11.35 -25.97 -4.55
CA LYS A 22 -10.26 -26.47 -3.70
C LYS A 22 -8.93 -25.87 -4.17
N ASN A 23 -8.15 -25.34 -3.22
CA ASN A 23 -6.81 -24.76 -3.42
C ASN A 23 -6.75 -23.39 -4.13
N LEU A 24 -7.88 -22.71 -4.35
CA LEU A 24 -7.90 -21.33 -4.84
C LEU A 24 -8.52 -20.40 -3.80
N LYS A 25 -7.75 -19.41 -3.33
CA LYS A 25 -8.27 -18.35 -2.47
C LYS A 25 -8.99 -17.33 -3.35
N LEU A 26 -10.31 -17.25 -3.21
CA LEU A 26 -11.14 -16.21 -3.78
C LEU A 26 -11.42 -15.11 -2.75
N PRO A 27 -11.65 -13.86 -3.19
CA PRO A 27 -12.10 -12.80 -2.29
C PRO A 27 -13.52 -13.09 -1.77
N SER A 28 -13.85 -12.51 -0.62
CA SER A 28 -15.18 -12.59 -0.03
C SER A 28 -16.25 -11.99 -0.95
N ARG A 29 -17.48 -12.51 -0.90
CA ARG A 29 -18.61 -11.99 -1.70
C ARG A 29 -19.03 -10.57 -1.30
N GLN A 30 -18.92 -10.24 -0.03
CA GLN A 30 -19.29 -8.94 0.55
C GLN A 30 -18.12 -8.40 1.38
N PRO A 31 -17.00 -8.04 0.73
CA PRO A 31 -15.85 -7.48 1.43
C PRO A 31 -16.25 -6.15 2.07
N SER A 32 -15.70 -5.85 3.25
CA SER A 32 -15.98 -4.57 3.91
C SER A 32 -15.38 -3.39 3.14
N ILE A 33 -14.17 -3.56 2.61
CA ILE A 33 -13.46 -2.56 1.81
C ILE A 33 -12.73 -3.24 0.65
N VAL A 34 -12.87 -2.64 -0.54
CA VAL A 34 -12.02 -2.90 -1.71
C VAL A 34 -11.45 -1.57 -2.18
N CYS A 35 -10.13 -1.41 -2.05
CA CYS A 35 -9.47 -0.14 -2.37
C CYS A 35 -8.34 -0.35 -3.37
N GLU A 36 -8.42 0.36 -4.50
CA GLU A 36 -7.37 0.45 -5.51
C GLU A 36 -6.52 1.71 -5.30
N ASN A 37 -5.20 1.55 -5.27
CA ASN A 37 -4.23 2.64 -5.36
C ASN A 37 -3.36 2.43 -6.61
N CYS A 38 -3.27 3.45 -7.46
CA CYS A 38 -2.51 3.37 -8.71
C CYS A 38 -1.35 4.36 -8.70
N LEU A 39 -0.14 3.87 -8.94
CA LEU A 39 1.06 4.69 -9.12
C LEU A 39 1.61 4.50 -10.54
N TYR A 40 2.00 5.60 -11.16
CA TYR A 40 2.70 5.59 -12.45
C TYR A 40 4.20 5.75 -12.21
N SER A 41 4.99 4.99 -12.98
CA SER A 41 6.43 5.16 -13.08
C SER A 41 6.75 6.53 -13.66
N LYS A 42 7.84 7.14 -13.21
CA LYS A 42 8.37 8.38 -13.78
C LYS A 42 9.36 8.12 -14.92
N GLU A 43 9.87 6.90 -15.03
CA GLU A 43 10.92 6.54 -15.99
C GLU A 43 10.38 5.78 -17.20
N LYS A 44 9.31 5.00 -17.01
CA LYS A 44 8.69 4.18 -18.07
C LYS A 44 7.21 4.47 -18.16
N ASP A 45 6.61 4.13 -19.31
CA ASP A 45 5.15 4.14 -19.47
C ASP A 45 4.52 2.90 -18.82
N ARG A 46 4.69 2.83 -17.50
CA ARG A 46 4.33 1.70 -16.63
C ARG A 46 3.48 2.21 -15.48
N ARG A 47 2.54 1.39 -15.02
CA ARG A 47 1.82 1.62 -13.76
C ARG A 47 1.69 0.36 -12.93
N ALA A 48 1.58 0.56 -11.62
CA ALA A 48 1.25 -0.47 -10.66
C ALA A 48 -0.08 -0.12 -9.98
N ARG A 49 -1.03 -1.06 -10.00
CA ARG A 49 -2.35 -0.93 -9.37
C ARG A 49 -2.45 -1.93 -8.22
N ALA A 50 -2.46 -1.43 -6.99
CA ALA A 50 -2.51 -2.22 -5.77
C ALA A 50 -3.93 -2.25 -5.19
N PHE A 51 -4.45 -3.44 -4.94
CA PHE A 51 -5.75 -3.67 -4.34
C PHE A 51 -5.60 -4.19 -2.91
N HIS A 52 -6.25 -3.48 -1.99
CA HIS A 52 -6.54 -3.99 -0.65
C HIS A 52 -7.93 -4.60 -0.66
N ILE A 53 -8.05 -5.84 -0.19
CA ILE A 53 -9.33 -6.51 -0.02
C ILE A 53 -9.44 -6.94 1.43
N MET A 54 -10.43 -6.38 2.12
CA MET A 54 -10.74 -6.67 3.51
C MET A 54 -11.95 -7.59 3.57
N ASP A 55 -11.88 -8.62 4.41
CA ASP A 55 -13.02 -9.50 4.65
C ASP A 55 -14.22 -8.74 5.26
N PRO A 56 -15.40 -9.36 5.40
CA PRO A 56 -16.56 -8.70 5.99
C PRO A 56 -16.36 -8.22 7.44
N LYS A 57 -15.31 -8.69 8.14
CA LYS A 57 -14.97 -8.32 9.50
C LYS A 57 -13.91 -7.21 9.57
N GLY A 58 -13.41 -6.73 8.42
CA GLY A 58 -12.43 -5.65 8.36
C GLY A 58 -10.98 -6.11 8.52
N VAL A 59 -10.70 -7.41 8.34
CA VAL A 59 -9.35 -7.98 8.37
C VAL A 59 -8.86 -8.19 6.94
N LEU A 60 -7.58 -7.93 6.67
CA LEU A 60 -6.98 -8.13 5.36
C LEU A 60 -7.08 -9.60 4.93
N GLU A 61 -7.76 -9.86 3.80
CA GLU A 61 -7.87 -11.23 3.25
C GLU A 61 -6.98 -11.49 2.04
N MET A 62 -6.69 -10.45 1.25
CA MET A 62 -5.94 -10.58 0.00
C MET A 62 -5.37 -9.24 -0.44
N LEU A 63 -4.16 -9.29 -1.01
CA LEU A 63 -3.55 -8.21 -1.77
C LEU A 63 -3.40 -8.64 -3.23
N LEU A 64 -3.79 -7.78 -4.17
CA LEU A 64 -3.58 -8.00 -5.59
C LEU A 64 -2.83 -6.83 -6.21
N ILE A 65 -1.78 -7.11 -6.97
CA ILE A 65 -0.98 -6.09 -7.65
C ILE A 65 -1.03 -6.37 -9.15
N PHE A 66 -1.48 -5.39 -9.94
CA PHE A 66 -1.34 -5.40 -11.39
C PHE A 66 -0.16 -4.51 -11.77
N VAL A 67 0.81 -5.07 -12.50
CA VAL A 67 1.89 -4.29 -13.12
C VAL A 67 1.67 -4.29 -14.63
N GLU A 68 1.54 -3.10 -15.19
CA GLU A 68 1.05 -2.89 -16.55
C GLU A 68 1.99 -1.94 -17.29
N ASP A 69 2.53 -2.39 -18.42
CA ASP A 69 3.25 -1.55 -19.39
C ASP A 69 2.28 -1.12 -20.51
N ARG A 70 2.40 0.13 -20.96
CA ARG A 70 1.64 0.64 -22.12
C ARG A 70 2.55 0.66 -23.35
N GLY A 71 2.20 -0.11 -24.38
CA GLY A 71 2.92 -0.17 -25.66
C GLY A 71 2.43 -1.31 -26.57
N ASP A 72 2.69 -1.19 -27.88
CA ASP A 72 2.29 -2.15 -28.94
C ASP A 72 3.37 -3.22 -29.26
N ASP A 73 4.57 -3.09 -28.70
CA ASP A 73 5.63 -4.07 -28.91
C ASP A 73 5.37 -5.35 -28.11
N VAL A 74 5.73 -6.50 -28.69
CA VAL A 74 5.50 -7.88 -28.20
C VAL A 74 5.44 -7.92 -26.67
N LEU A 75 4.21 -8.07 -26.14
CA LEU A 75 3.85 -7.97 -24.73
C LEU A 75 4.59 -9.02 -23.89
N LEU A 76 5.82 -8.73 -23.48
CA LEU A 76 6.46 -9.43 -22.38
C LEU A 76 5.73 -9.01 -21.11
N HIS A 77 5.17 -9.98 -20.38
CA HIS A 77 4.55 -9.71 -19.09
C HIS A 77 5.57 -9.04 -18.16
N PRO A 78 5.24 -7.89 -17.53
CA PRO A 78 6.14 -7.23 -16.62
C PRO A 78 6.49 -8.17 -15.47
N SER A 79 7.76 -8.56 -15.38
CA SER A 79 8.24 -9.39 -14.28
C SER A 79 8.48 -8.53 -13.05
N LEU A 80 7.94 -8.94 -11.91
CA LEU A 80 8.40 -8.50 -10.60
C LEU A 80 9.64 -9.33 -10.27
N ASP A 81 10.80 -8.71 -10.09
CA ASP A 81 12.01 -9.45 -9.67
C ASP A 81 11.71 -10.18 -8.36
N SER A 82 11.68 -11.51 -8.42
CA SER A 82 11.42 -12.39 -7.28
C SER A 82 12.70 -12.72 -6.51
N ALA A 83 13.84 -12.17 -6.91
CA ALA A 83 15.17 -12.64 -6.55
C ALA A 83 15.63 -12.25 -5.13
N MET A 84 14.94 -11.34 -4.44
CA MET A 84 15.31 -10.96 -3.07
C MET A 84 14.62 -11.88 -2.05
N GLU A 85 15.44 -12.50 -1.20
CA GLU A 85 14.97 -13.30 -0.06
C GLU A 85 14.05 -12.45 0.82
N SER A 86 13.09 -13.08 1.53
CA SER A 86 12.05 -12.38 2.28
C SER A 86 12.60 -11.32 3.24
N ASN A 87 13.66 -11.65 3.97
CA ASN A 87 14.24 -10.75 4.97
C ASN A 87 15.01 -9.58 4.34
N GLU A 88 15.35 -9.64 3.06
CA GLU A 88 16.07 -8.58 2.35
C GLU A 88 15.13 -7.53 1.73
N ARG A 89 13.82 -7.82 1.64
CA ARG A 89 12.86 -6.91 0.99
C ARG A 89 12.66 -5.60 1.70
N ILE A 90 12.98 -5.53 3.00
CA ILE A 90 12.88 -4.28 3.77
C ILE A 90 14.07 -3.34 3.50
N ILE A 91 15.23 -3.90 3.14
CA ILE A 91 16.51 -3.18 3.02
C ILE A 91 16.40 -1.95 2.11
N PRO A 92 15.76 -2.02 0.93
CA PRO A 92 15.64 -0.85 0.05
C PRO A 92 14.90 0.32 0.73
N PHE A 93 13.96 0.04 1.62
CA PHE A 93 13.13 1.03 2.30
C PHE A 93 13.78 1.62 3.56
N LEU A 94 14.76 0.96 4.16
CA LEU A 94 15.46 1.45 5.36
C LEU A 94 16.25 2.73 5.05
N GLY A 95 16.39 3.62 6.03
CA GLY A 95 17.11 4.88 5.95
C GLY A 95 16.20 6.12 5.92
N ASN A 96 16.79 7.25 5.57
CA ASN A 96 16.12 8.55 5.55
C ASN A 96 15.58 8.86 4.16
N TRP A 97 14.33 9.27 4.11
CA TRP A 97 13.62 9.70 2.91
C TRP A 97 13.14 11.13 3.09
N LYS A 98 13.37 11.97 2.10
CA LYS A 98 12.87 13.36 2.08
C LYS A 98 12.08 13.60 0.81
N GLY A 99 10.99 14.33 0.91
CA GLY A 99 10.16 14.61 -0.25
C GLY A 99 9.09 15.64 0.01
N HIS A 100 8.06 15.57 -0.82
CA HIS A 100 6.90 16.44 -0.76
C HIS A 100 5.63 15.61 -0.90
N SER A 101 4.56 16.06 -0.23
CA SER A 101 3.26 15.41 -0.23
C SER A 101 2.15 16.39 -0.60
N ILE A 102 1.14 15.88 -1.32
CA ILE A 102 -0.03 16.65 -1.72
C ILE A 102 -1.27 15.86 -1.31
N THR A 103 -2.09 16.46 -0.44
CA THR A 103 -3.35 15.88 0.02
C THR A 103 -4.51 16.47 -0.75
N LYS A 104 -5.30 15.61 -1.42
CA LYS A 104 -6.52 16.00 -2.13
C LYS A 104 -7.75 15.39 -1.47
N ARG A 105 -8.84 16.15 -1.41
CA ARG A 105 -10.14 15.65 -0.97
C ARG A 105 -10.66 14.63 -1.97
N SER A 106 -11.25 13.54 -1.48
CA SER A 106 -11.94 12.56 -2.32
C SER A 106 -13.10 13.19 -3.10
N GLY A 107 -13.34 12.67 -4.31
CA GLY A 107 -14.38 13.14 -5.22
C GLY A 107 -13.80 13.79 -6.48
N VAL A 108 -14.61 13.89 -7.53
CA VAL A 108 -14.17 14.31 -8.87
C VAL A 108 -13.54 15.70 -8.89
N TYR A 109 -14.00 16.61 -8.03
CA TYR A 109 -13.43 17.96 -7.95
C TYR A 109 -11.96 17.97 -7.49
N GLY A 110 -11.55 17.03 -6.63
CA GLY A 110 -10.14 16.82 -6.28
C GLY A 110 -9.43 18.04 -5.68
N ALA A 111 -10.12 18.83 -4.85
CA ALA A 111 -9.58 20.01 -4.18
C ALA A 111 -8.30 19.65 -3.42
N THR A 112 -7.23 20.41 -3.64
CA THR A 112 -6.04 20.34 -2.78
C THR A 112 -6.41 20.88 -1.40
N VAL A 113 -6.19 20.07 -0.38
CA VAL A 113 -6.47 20.38 1.03
C VAL A 113 -5.22 20.91 1.71
N ASP A 114 -4.07 20.28 1.43
CA ASP A 114 -2.79 20.64 2.02
C ASP A 114 -1.62 20.14 1.17
N GLU A 115 -0.49 20.82 1.30
CA GLU A 115 0.81 20.49 0.71
C GLU A 115 1.85 20.58 1.82
N ALA A 116 2.77 19.61 1.89
CA ALA A 116 3.72 19.52 2.99
C ALA A 116 5.04 18.89 2.57
N ASP A 117 6.13 19.41 3.12
CA ASP A 117 7.45 18.79 3.04
C ASP A 117 7.52 17.62 4.02
N THR A 118 8.03 16.48 3.56
CA THR A 118 8.05 15.23 4.33
C THR A 118 9.46 14.74 4.57
N VAL A 119 9.69 14.20 5.77
CA VAL A 119 10.89 13.44 6.11
C VAL A 119 10.46 12.16 6.80
N ALA A 120 10.73 11.01 6.19
CA ALA A 120 10.41 9.69 6.71
C ALA A 120 11.69 8.89 6.98
N LEU A 121 11.89 8.49 8.23
CA LEU A 121 12.95 7.60 8.67
C LEU A 121 12.37 6.20 8.90
N LEU A 122 13.05 5.18 8.42
CA LEU A 122 12.75 3.79 8.75
C LEU A 122 14.05 3.08 9.13
N GLU A 123 14.16 2.64 10.38
CA GLU A 123 15.33 1.94 10.90
C GLU A 123 14.94 0.57 11.44
N MET A 124 15.86 -0.38 11.34
CA MET A 124 15.69 -1.71 11.90
C MET A 124 16.91 -2.03 12.77
N ASP A 125 16.69 -2.47 13.99
CA ASP A 125 17.75 -2.93 14.87
C ASP A 125 18.18 -4.37 14.55
N ASP A 126 19.29 -4.81 15.15
CA ASP A 126 19.84 -6.17 14.96
C ASP A 126 18.90 -7.30 15.46
N ARG A 127 17.83 -6.94 16.18
CA ARG A 127 16.84 -7.88 16.74
C ARG A 127 15.54 -7.91 15.93
N GLY A 128 15.45 -7.16 14.83
CA GLY A 128 14.27 -7.07 13.97
C GLY A 128 13.18 -6.11 14.48
N HIS A 129 13.47 -5.26 15.47
CA HIS A 129 12.59 -4.17 15.84
C HIS A 129 12.74 -3.03 14.83
N LEU A 130 11.60 -2.54 14.37
CA LEU A 130 11.50 -1.44 13.43
C LEU A 130 11.09 -0.17 14.14
N ILE A 131 11.73 0.92 13.77
CA ILE A 131 11.40 2.28 14.18
C ILE A 131 11.05 3.07 12.92
N GLN A 132 9.89 3.71 12.92
CA GLN A 132 9.45 4.57 11.84
C GLN A 132 9.10 5.96 12.38
N ASP A 133 9.72 6.99 11.83
CA ASP A 133 9.39 8.38 12.11
C ASP A 133 8.95 9.07 10.82
N ILE A 134 7.79 9.72 10.84
CA ILE A 134 7.28 10.51 9.72
C ILE A 134 7.04 11.93 10.21
N ASN A 135 7.81 12.86 9.65
CA ASN A 135 7.65 14.30 9.84
C ASN A 135 6.96 14.89 8.61
N SER A 136 5.97 15.75 8.84
CA SER A 136 5.28 16.50 7.80
C SER A 136 5.14 17.96 8.23
N THR A 137 5.69 18.87 7.45
CA THR A 137 5.62 20.33 7.69
C THR A 137 4.76 20.96 6.60
N SER A 138 3.56 21.43 6.96
CA SER A 138 2.62 22.05 6.03
C SER A 138 3.18 23.38 5.52
N SER A 139 3.17 23.59 4.20
CA SER A 139 3.74 24.77 3.55
C SER A 139 2.92 26.05 3.77
N GLY A 140 1.66 25.95 4.24
CA GLY A 140 0.75 27.09 4.37
C GLY A 140 0.19 27.34 5.76
N ARG A 141 0.48 26.47 6.74
CA ARG A 141 -0.13 26.53 8.08
C ARG A 141 0.87 26.62 9.23
N ASP A 142 2.18 26.63 8.95
CA ASP A 142 3.25 26.58 9.96
C ASP A 142 3.04 25.47 11.01
N VAL A 143 2.44 24.36 10.59
CA VAL A 143 2.21 23.17 11.42
C VAL A 143 3.18 22.09 11.01
N THR A 144 3.96 21.59 11.97
CA THR A 144 4.78 20.38 11.83
C THR A 144 4.19 19.27 12.69
N THR A 145 3.90 18.13 12.09
CA THR A 145 3.48 16.91 12.78
C THR A 145 4.57 15.87 12.70
N ASN A 146 4.86 15.23 13.82
CA ASN A 146 5.73 14.05 13.91
C ASN A 146 4.89 12.85 14.36
N VAL A 147 5.03 11.74 13.65
CA VAL A 147 4.43 10.45 14.00
C VAL A 147 5.55 9.44 14.16
N HIS A 148 5.65 8.88 15.36
CA HIS A 148 6.64 7.87 15.73
C HIS A 148 5.94 6.53 15.97
N TRP A 149 6.37 5.47 15.29
CA TRP A 149 5.87 4.11 15.46
C TRP A 149 7.02 3.12 15.66
N THR A 150 6.75 2.13 16.50
CA THR A 150 7.60 0.95 16.70
C THR A 150 6.86 -0.29 16.25
N GLY A 151 7.61 -1.29 15.79
CA GLY A 151 7.05 -2.55 15.35
C GLY A 151 8.08 -3.66 15.28
N THR A 152 7.63 -4.83 14.81
CA THR A 152 8.47 -6.01 14.60
C THR A 152 8.31 -6.52 13.19
N LEU A 153 9.42 -6.97 12.60
CA LEU A 153 9.41 -7.68 11.32
C LEU A 153 9.35 -9.19 11.57
N SER A 154 8.36 -9.85 10.97
CA SER A 154 8.34 -11.31 10.82
C SER A 154 8.17 -11.65 9.36
N ASP A 155 9.17 -12.31 8.78
CA ASP A 155 9.29 -12.57 7.34
C ASP A 155 9.15 -11.29 6.50
N ASN A 156 8.02 -11.14 5.79
CA ASN A 156 7.71 -9.97 4.95
C ASN A 156 6.64 -9.06 5.57
N LEU A 157 6.24 -9.30 6.82
CA LEU A 157 5.17 -8.56 7.48
C LEU A 157 5.74 -7.76 8.65
N VAL A 158 5.63 -6.44 8.54
CA VAL A 158 5.87 -5.53 9.67
C VAL A 158 4.56 -5.36 10.42
N THR A 159 4.58 -5.59 11.73
CA THR A 159 3.44 -5.30 12.61
C THR A 159 3.84 -4.23 13.60
N PHE A 160 3.14 -3.09 13.58
CA PHE A 160 3.37 -1.97 14.48
C PHE A 160 2.51 -2.09 15.73
N ASP A 161 3.03 -1.64 16.87
CA ASP A 161 2.35 -1.72 18.18
C ASP A 161 1.01 -0.94 18.20
N GLY A 162 0.85 0.02 17.29
CA GLY A 162 -0.37 0.81 17.08
C GLY A 162 -1.50 0.09 16.33
N GLY A 163 -1.33 -1.19 15.95
CA GLY A 163 -2.35 -1.94 15.19
C GLY A 163 -2.37 -1.63 13.69
N TYR A 164 -1.23 -1.17 13.16
CA TYR A 164 -0.99 -1.02 11.73
C TYR A 164 -0.02 -2.11 11.26
N GLN A 165 -0.13 -2.54 10.01
CA GLN A 165 0.75 -3.53 9.42
C GLN A 165 1.17 -3.12 8.02
N MET A 166 2.37 -3.55 7.62
CA MET A 166 2.92 -3.31 6.29
C MET A 166 3.48 -4.63 5.73
N THR A 167 2.92 -5.07 4.61
CA THR A 167 3.39 -6.26 3.89
C THR A 167 4.35 -5.84 2.79
N LEU A 168 5.57 -6.38 2.85
CA LEU A 168 6.64 -6.17 1.88
C LEU A 168 6.44 -7.10 0.68
N LEU A 169 6.40 -6.53 -0.51
CA LEU A 169 6.13 -7.22 -1.76
C LEU A 169 7.38 -7.21 -2.66
N PRO A 170 7.48 -8.12 -3.65
CA PRO A 170 8.56 -8.05 -4.63
C PRO A 170 8.48 -6.76 -5.48
N GLY A 171 9.54 -6.46 -6.24
CA GLY A 171 9.59 -5.27 -7.11
C GLY A 171 9.65 -3.93 -6.39
N GLY A 172 10.15 -3.90 -5.14
CA GLY A 172 10.29 -2.67 -4.37
C GLY A 172 8.95 -2.07 -3.98
N MET A 173 7.95 -2.91 -3.71
CA MET A 173 6.62 -2.49 -3.30
C MET A 173 6.35 -2.85 -1.84
N TYR A 174 5.53 -2.05 -1.17
CA TYR A 174 4.88 -2.48 0.06
C TYR A 174 3.45 -1.98 0.09
N VAL A 175 2.62 -2.66 0.88
CA VAL A 175 1.23 -2.29 1.09
C VAL A 175 0.96 -2.24 2.59
N GLY A 176 0.39 -1.14 3.06
CA GLY A 176 0.12 -0.87 4.47
C GLY A 176 -1.37 -0.72 4.79
N CYS A 177 -1.81 -1.27 5.91
CA CYS A 177 -3.19 -1.15 6.37
C CYS A 177 -3.31 -1.42 7.89
N PRO A 178 -4.42 -1.07 8.55
CA PRO A 178 -4.71 -1.53 9.90
C PRO A 178 -4.82 -3.06 9.95
N CYS A 179 -4.48 -3.66 11.09
CA CYS A 179 -4.66 -5.11 11.28
C CYS A 179 -6.16 -5.49 11.35
N ASP A 180 -6.98 -4.60 11.92
CA ASP A 180 -8.43 -4.77 12.06
C ASP A 180 -9.12 -3.41 11.92
N ILE A 181 -9.83 -3.22 10.80
CA ILE A 181 -10.57 -1.98 10.52
C ILE A 181 -11.83 -1.88 11.39
N ALA A 182 -12.49 -2.99 11.71
CA ALA A 182 -13.68 -2.95 12.56
C ALA A 182 -13.35 -2.44 13.96
N LYS A 183 -12.14 -2.72 14.48
CA LYS A 183 -11.64 -2.12 15.72
C LYS A 183 -11.53 -0.59 15.61
N ASN A 184 -10.99 -0.07 14.52
CA ASN A 184 -10.86 1.37 14.32
C ASN A 184 -12.22 2.07 14.25
N VAL A 185 -13.18 1.48 13.53
CA VAL A 185 -14.57 1.96 13.45
C VAL A 185 -15.25 1.92 14.82
N ALA A 186 -15.12 0.80 15.55
CA ALA A 186 -15.69 0.64 16.88
C ALA A 186 -15.13 1.65 17.90
N GLU A 187 -13.86 2.04 17.75
CA GLU A 187 -13.20 3.06 18.56
C GLU A 187 -13.38 4.49 18.03
N SER A 188 -14.18 4.68 16.97
CA SER A 188 -14.39 5.98 16.31
C SER A 188 -13.08 6.66 15.89
N LYS A 189 -12.16 5.89 15.32
CA LYS A 189 -10.86 6.35 14.83
C LYS A 189 -10.79 6.29 13.32
N SER A 190 -10.31 7.37 12.71
CA SER A 190 -9.90 7.38 11.32
C SER A 190 -8.77 6.39 11.07
N PHE A 191 -8.66 5.92 9.83
CA PHE A 191 -7.61 5.00 9.42
C PHE A 191 -7.18 5.26 7.98
N HIS A 192 -6.14 4.60 7.52
CA HIS A 192 -5.65 4.76 6.15
C HIS A 192 -5.13 3.46 5.57
N LEU A 193 -5.12 3.38 4.25
CA LEU A 193 -4.48 2.33 3.46
C LEU A 193 -3.35 2.97 2.67
N GLU A 194 -2.26 2.25 2.47
CA GLU A 194 -1.05 2.77 1.85
C GLU A 194 -0.53 1.83 0.78
N PHE A 195 -0.13 2.41 -0.35
CA PHE A 195 0.66 1.70 -1.35
C PHE A 195 1.94 2.49 -1.62
N CYS A 196 3.09 1.81 -1.52
CA CYS A 196 4.38 2.36 -1.88
C CYS A 196 5.02 1.57 -3.00
N TRP A 197 5.69 2.29 -3.89
CA TRP A 197 6.51 1.71 -4.95
C TRP A 197 7.81 2.49 -5.12
N LEU A 198 8.92 1.77 -4.96
CA LEU A 198 10.28 2.19 -5.29
C LEU A 198 10.50 2.00 -6.80
N ASP A 199 10.08 2.98 -7.59
CA ASP A 199 10.18 2.93 -9.06
C ASP A 199 11.65 2.89 -9.55
N SER A 200 12.56 3.55 -8.84
CA SER A 200 14.00 3.53 -9.13
C SER A 200 14.82 3.51 -7.83
N PRO A 201 16.07 3.02 -7.82
CA PRO A 201 16.92 3.07 -6.64
C PRO A 201 16.99 4.49 -6.06
N GLY A 202 16.66 4.61 -4.77
CA GLY A 202 16.67 5.90 -4.06
C GLY A 202 15.53 6.86 -4.40
N LYS A 203 14.51 6.47 -5.18
CA LYS A 203 13.29 7.26 -5.40
C LYS A 203 12.05 6.42 -5.22
N ARG A 204 11.12 6.88 -4.40
CA ARG A 204 9.85 6.17 -4.18
C ARG A 204 8.65 7.10 -4.31
N GLN A 205 7.52 6.48 -4.60
CA GLN A 205 6.21 7.11 -4.55
C GLN A 205 5.35 6.37 -3.53
N ARG A 206 4.56 7.11 -2.77
CA ARG A 206 3.55 6.54 -1.87
C ARG A 206 2.20 7.16 -2.17
N LEU A 207 1.15 6.38 -2.03
CA LEU A 207 -0.22 6.83 -2.11
C LEU A 207 -0.96 6.33 -0.89
N ILE A 208 -1.46 7.27 -0.08
CA ILE A 208 -2.23 7.00 1.12
C ILE A 208 -3.69 7.35 0.83
N ARG A 209 -4.59 6.42 1.13
CA ARG A 209 -6.04 6.60 1.08
C ARG A 209 -6.56 6.70 2.51
N THR A 210 -7.10 7.86 2.89
CA THR A 210 -7.56 8.13 4.25
C THR A 210 -9.07 7.95 4.35
N TYR A 211 -9.51 7.26 5.40
CA TYR A 211 -10.90 6.99 5.74
C TYR A 211 -11.28 7.67 7.04
N ASP A 212 -12.53 8.12 7.13
CA ASP A 212 -13.10 8.59 8.39
C ASP A 212 -13.52 7.42 9.29
N VAL A 213 -14.19 7.75 10.39
CA VAL A 213 -14.62 6.81 11.43
C VAL A 213 -15.70 5.84 10.97
N ASP A 214 -16.41 6.15 9.87
CA ASP A 214 -17.47 5.32 9.30
C ASP A 214 -16.97 4.48 8.12
N GLY A 215 -15.66 4.56 7.80
CA GLY A 215 -15.06 3.85 6.68
C GLY A 215 -15.33 4.52 5.33
N LEU A 216 -15.69 5.81 5.29
CA LEU A 216 -15.79 6.58 4.05
C LEU A 216 -14.45 7.22 3.72
N ALA A 217 -14.01 7.07 2.47
CA ALA A 217 -12.74 7.66 2.02
C ALA A 217 -12.84 9.18 1.87
N VAL A 218 -12.16 9.94 2.72
CA VAL A 218 -12.24 11.41 2.77
C VAL A 218 -11.15 12.12 1.96
N SER A 219 -9.98 11.52 1.81
CA SER A 219 -8.86 12.13 1.08
C SER A 219 -7.89 11.10 0.50
N SER A 220 -6.97 11.58 -0.33
CA SER A 220 -5.80 10.83 -0.77
C SER A 220 -4.56 11.72 -0.75
N THR A 221 -3.47 11.19 -0.22
CA THR A 221 -2.19 11.89 -0.11
C THR A 221 -1.15 11.19 -0.96
N TYR A 222 -0.64 11.90 -1.96
CA TYR A 222 0.45 11.43 -2.81
C TYR A 222 1.78 11.92 -2.25
N PHE A 223 2.78 11.05 -2.22
CA PHE A 223 4.15 11.38 -1.82
C PHE A 223 5.11 11.09 -2.97
N SER A 224 6.09 11.97 -3.13
CA SER A 224 7.26 11.77 -3.98
C SER A 224 8.52 12.02 -3.15
N GLU A 225 9.29 10.97 -2.90
CA GLU A 225 10.40 11.01 -1.94
C GLU A 225 11.69 10.48 -2.56
N VAL A 226 12.82 11.05 -2.12
CA VAL A 226 14.17 10.62 -2.45
C VAL A 226 14.90 10.17 -1.19
N LYS A 227 15.73 9.14 -1.32
CA LYS A 227 16.58 8.63 -0.24
C LYS A 227 17.78 9.58 -0.06
N LEU A 228 18.11 9.89 1.19
CA LEU A 228 19.27 10.71 1.56
C LEU A 228 20.54 9.87 1.67
#